data_AF-A0A958LVD7-F1
#
_entry.id   AF-A0A958LVD7-F1
#
_cell.length_a   1.000
_cell.length_b   1.000
_cell.length_c   1.000
_cell.angle_alpha   90.00
_cell.angle_beta   90.00
_cell.angle_gamma   90.00
#
_symmetry.space_group_name_H-M   'P 1'
#
loop_
_entity.id
_entity.type
_entity.pdbx_description
1 polymer ?
#
loop_
_entity_poly.entity_id
_entity_poly.type
_entity_poly.pdbx_seq_one_letter_code
_entity_poly.pdbx_strand_id
1 'polypeptide(L)'
;MIQVTIEPTETTIDVSTNLTFILKNIGNDDCINLRFSFQSPEGIIVFRGMQECKIGLLQVGESYHHVVRIRSDEVGEKSFIVKDLSFITSRGYKKLPEFDISLNVNDISSFTSNKKLNNPKIAVEQDVQSGIEKDLIQRFFNGISRGFNLDELRTLCFSLGVDYDDLVGEGKSGKIRELILYCQRKNMLGDLVNQCSQMRPHSLWPQI
;
A
#
# COMPACT_ATOMS: atom_id res chain seq x y z
N MET A 1 -11.70 -23.91 -14.21
CA MET A 1 -12.56 -22.77 -13.80
C MET A 1 -11.60 -21.78 -13.19
N ILE A 2 -11.62 -20.54 -13.63
CA ILE A 2 -10.64 -19.55 -13.19
C ILE A 2 -11.29 -18.71 -12.09
N GLN A 3 -10.65 -18.66 -10.93
CA GLN A 3 -10.96 -17.72 -9.86
C GLN A 3 -10.02 -16.54 -9.99
N VAL A 4 -10.56 -15.32 -9.90
CA VAL A 4 -9.76 -14.09 -9.92
C VAL A 4 -9.94 -13.38 -8.58
N THR A 5 -8.82 -13.05 -7.94
CA THR A 5 -8.77 -12.26 -6.70
C THR A 5 -7.72 -11.16 -6.84
N ILE A 6 -7.71 -10.20 -5.92
CA ILE A 6 -6.65 -9.19 -5.85
C ILE A 6 -5.92 -9.20 -4.52
N GLU A 7 -4.67 -8.77 -4.54
CA GLU A 7 -3.85 -8.55 -3.35
C GLU A 7 -2.98 -7.29 -3.54
N PRO A 8 -3.00 -6.33 -2.60
CA PRO A 8 -3.85 -6.28 -1.41
C PRO A 8 -5.32 -5.98 -1.74
N THR A 9 -6.24 -6.32 -0.83
CA THR A 9 -7.68 -5.97 -0.93
C THR A 9 -7.99 -4.57 -0.40
N GLU A 10 -6.99 -3.92 0.19
CA GLU A 10 -7.07 -2.56 0.69
C GLU A 10 -5.80 -1.78 0.33
N THR A 11 -5.95 -0.47 0.17
CA THR A 11 -4.85 0.47 -0.02
C THR A 11 -5.18 1.77 0.68
N THR A 12 -4.19 2.65 0.80
CA THR A 12 -4.41 4.02 1.28
C THR A 12 -4.48 4.98 0.10
N ILE A 13 -5.31 6.02 0.22
CA ILE A 13 -5.29 7.17 -0.69
C ILE A 13 -3.88 7.74 -0.85
N ASP A 14 -3.57 8.23 -2.04
CA ASP A 14 -2.28 8.80 -2.47
C ASP A 14 -1.04 7.91 -2.34
N VAL A 15 -1.22 6.66 -1.92
CA VAL A 15 -0.15 5.66 -1.88
C VAL A 15 -0.07 4.93 -3.21
N SER A 16 1.15 4.86 -3.74
CA SER A 16 1.41 4.01 -4.89
C SER A 16 1.55 2.55 -4.45
N THR A 17 0.59 1.73 -4.85
CA THR A 17 0.45 0.33 -4.44
C THR A 17 0.62 -0.59 -5.62
N ASN A 18 1.35 -1.69 -5.42
CA ASN A 18 1.38 -2.78 -6.39
C ASN A 18 0.14 -3.66 -6.13
N LEU A 19 -0.87 -3.52 -6.97
CA LEU A 19 -2.06 -4.37 -6.94
C LEU A 19 -1.81 -5.59 -7.83
N THR A 20 -1.95 -6.77 -7.25
CA THR A 20 -1.74 -8.05 -7.94
C THR A 20 -3.08 -8.69 -8.22
N PHE A 21 -3.43 -8.89 -9.49
CA PHE A 21 -4.51 -9.77 -9.89
C PHE A 21 -3.99 -11.21 -9.88
N ILE A 22 -4.62 -12.06 -9.08
CA ILE A 22 -4.26 -13.47 -8.92
C ILE A 22 -5.32 -14.29 -9.65
N LEU A 23 -4.91 -14.97 -10.72
CA LEU A 23 -5.77 -15.86 -11.50
C LEU A 23 -5.41 -17.29 -11.13
N LYS A 24 -6.29 -17.97 -10.39
CA LYS A 24 -6.09 -19.36 -9.96
C LYS A 24 -6.95 -20.31 -10.77
N ASN A 25 -6.34 -21.36 -11.32
CA ASN A 25 -7.10 -22.43 -11.95
C ASN A 25 -7.61 -23.40 -10.88
N ILE A 26 -8.88 -23.24 -10.50
CA ILE A 26 -9.61 -24.12 -9.58
C ILE A 26 -10.44 -25.18 -10.33
N GLY A 27 -10.22 -25.34 -11.64
CA GLY A 27 -10.89 -26.37 -12.43
C GLY A 27 -10.23 -27.74 -12.34
N ASN A 28 -10.77 -28.67 -13.13
CA ASN A 28 -10.24 -30.02 -13.29
C ASN A 28 -9.42 -30.18 -14.58
N ASP A 29 -9.27 -29.11 -15.37
CA ASP A 29 -8.63 -29.11 -16.67
C ASP A 29 -7.64 -27.94 -16.74
N ASP A 30 -6.53 -28.14 -17.45
CA ASP A 30 -5.58 -27.07 -17.77
C ASP A 30 -6.25 -25.99 -18.63
N CYS A 31 -5.84 -24.74 -18.41
CA CYS A 31 -6.34 -23.61 -19.18
C CYS A 31 -5.24 -23.13 -20.12
N ILE A 32 -5.52 -23.11 -21.43
CA ILE A 32 -4.60 -22.60 -22.45
C ILE A 32 -5.16 -21.35 -23.12
N ASN A 33 -4.26 -20.50 -23.63
CA ASN A 33 -4.59 -19.24 -24.29
C ASN A 33 -5.54 -18.39 -23.45
N LEU A 34 -5.28 -18.34 -22.14
CA LEU A 34 -6.09 -17.58 -21.20
C LEU A 34 -5.85 -16.10 -21.46
N ARG A 35 -6.92 -15.34 -21.63
CA ARG A 35 -6.89 -13.90 -21.80
C ARG A 35 -7.81 -13.26 -20.79
N PHE A 36 -7.41 -12.10 -20.29
CA PHE A 36 -8.29 -11.25 -19.50
C PHE A 36 -7.88 -9.80 -19.68
N SER A 37 -8.83 -8.91 -19.52
CA SER A 37 -8.61 -7.47 -19.40
C SER A 37 -9.26 -6.95 -18.13
N PHE A 38 -8.84 -5.78 -17.68
CA PHE A 38 -9.53 -5.09 -16.59
C PHE A 38 -9.65 -3.60 -16.89
N GLN A 39 -10.74 -3.02 -16.41
CA GLN A 39 -11.01 -1.59 -16.47
C GLN A 39 -10.83 -0.98 -15.08
N SER A 40 -10.01 0.06 -15.00
CA SER A 40 -9.81 0.84 -13.77
C SER A 40 -11.05 1.69 -13.48
N PRO A 41 -11.51 1.78 -12.21
CA PRO A 41 -12.58 2.70 -11.83
C PRO A 41 -12.09 4.15 -11.81
N GLU A 42 -13.04 5.08 -11.72
CA GLU A 42 -12.78 6.49 -11.49
C GLU A 42 -12.04 6.72 -10.15
N GLY A 43 -11.09 7.64 -10.16
CA GLY A 43 -10.21 7.94 -9.02
C GLY A 43 -9.05 6.96 -8.83
N ILE A 44 -8.89 5.93 -9.68
CA ILE A 44 -7.68 5.09 -9.70
C ILE A 44 -6.81 5.42 -10.91
N ILE A 45 -5.56 5.79 -10.64
CA ILE A 45 -4.52 6.04 -11.64
C ILE A 45 -3.63 4.81 -11.75
N VAL A 46 -3.53 4.22 -12.95
CA VAL A 46 -2.62 3.10 -13.25
C VAL A 46 -1.34 3.64 -13.88
N PHE A 47 -0.19 3.47 -13.21
CA PHE A 47 1.11 3.98 -13.67
C PHE A 47 1.85 3.00 -14.57
N ARG A 48 1.70 1.69 -14.29
CA ARG A 48 2.41 0.60 -14.97
C ARG A 48 1.57 -0.67 -14.93
N GLY A 49 1.73 -1.48 -15.98
CA GLY A 49 1.03 -2.75 -16.14
C GLY A 49 0.11 -2.70 -17.36
N MET A 50 0.01 -3.82 -18.07
CA MET A 50 -0.91 -3.96 -19.20
C MET A 50 -2.32 -4.19 -18.67
N GLN A 51 -3.30 -3.48 -19.22
CA GLN A 51 -4.72 -3.72 -18.93
C GLN A 51 -5.26 -4.96 -19.64
N GLU A 52 -4.52 -5.50 -20.62
CA GLU A 52 -4.80 -6.77 -21.29
C GLU A 52 -3.66 -7.75 -21.01
N CYS A 53 -4.02 -9.00 -20.69
CA CYS A 53 -3.07 -10.07 -20.40
C CYS A 53 -3.36 -11.29 -21.24
N LYS A 54 -2.29 -11.97 -21.67
CA LYS A 54 -2.34 -13.26 -22.37
C LYS A 54 -1.41 -14.24 -21.65
N ILE A 55 -1.98 -15.36 -21.24
CA ILE A 55 -1.32 -16.43 -20.49
C ILE A 55 -1.37 -17.68 -21.36
N GLY A 56 -0.21 -18.27 -21.64
CA GLY A 56 -0.09 -19.40 -22.55
C GLY A 56 -0.74 -20.67 -22.00
N LEU A 57 -0.29 -21.11 -20.83
CA LEU A 57 -0.77 -22.28 -20.10
C LEU A 57 -0.88 -21.92 -18.61
N LEU A 58 -1.95 -22.38 -17.98
CA LEU A 58 -2.16 -22.34 -16.53
C LEU A 58 -2.67 -23.71 -16.08
N GLN A 59 -1.83 -24.49 -15.41
CA GLN A 59 -2.17 -25.85 -15.01
C GLN A 59 -3.19 -25.87 -13.88
N VAL A 60 -3.84 -27.01 -13.66
CA VAL A 60 -4.74 -27.21 -12.52
C VAL A 60 -4.03 -26.91 -11.20
N GLY A 61 -4.63 -26.04 -10.37
CA GLY A 61 -4.10 -25.64 -9.07
C GLY A 61 -3.10 -24.48 -9.11
N GLU A 62 -2.58 -24.12 -10.29
CA GLU A 62 -1.63 -23.02 -10.44
C GLU A 62 -2.31 -21.65 -10.36
N SER A 63 -1.50 -20.66 -9.96
CA SER A 63 -1.86 -19.25 -9.93
C SER A 63 -0.95 -18.43 -10.83
N TYR A 64 -1.53 -17.53 -11.60
CA TYR A 64 -0.81 -16.47 -12.30
C TYR A 64 -0.99 -15.14 -11.59
N HIS A 65 0.10 -14.38 -11.44
CA HIS A 65 0.14 -13.12 -10.70
C HIS A 65 0.42 -11.98 -11.68
N HIS A 66 -0.59 -11.15 -11.95
CA HIS A 66 -0.45 -9.97 -12.78
C HIS A 66 -0.35 -8.72 -11.91
N VAL A 67 0.80 -8.06 -11.92
CA VAL A 67 1.04 -6.88 -11.08
C VAL A 67 0.81 -5.60 -11.87
N VAL A 68 -0.03 -4.72 -11.33
CA VAL A 68 -0.24 -3.37 -11.82
C VAL A 68 0.07 -2.38 -10.71
N ARG A 69 0.70 -1.26 -11.07
CA ARG A 69 1.02 -0.21 -10.10
C ARG A 69 -0.05 0.86 -10.17
N ILE A 70 -0.74 1.08 -9.05
CA ILE A 70 -1.87 2.00 -8.94
C ILE A 70 -1.63 3.09 -7.89
N ARG A 71 -2.44 4.14 -7.90
CA ARG A 71 -2.65 5.10 -6.80
C ARG A 71 -4.09 5.56 -6.88
N SER A 72 -4.73 5.75 -5.73
CA SER A 72 -6.04 6.38 -5.64
C SER A 72 -5.91 7.85 -5.23
N ASP A 73 -6.74 8.73 -5.78
CA ASP A 73 -6.93 10.10 -5.30
C ASP A 73 -8.25 10.28 -4.52
N GLU A 74 -9.03 9.20 -4.38
CA GLU A 74 -10.28 9.18 -3.65
C GLU A 74 -10.36 8.01 -2.68
N VAL A 75 -11.00 8.22 -1.54
CA VAL A 75 -11.31 7.18 -0.55
C VAL A 75 -12.59 6.43 -0.92
N GLY A 76 -12.76 5.22 -0.38
CA GLY A 76 -13.94 4.38 -0.58
C GLY A 76 -13.66 3.10 -1.35
N GLU A 77 -14.71 2.31 -1.55
CA GLU A 77 -14.66 1.07 -2.32
C GLU A 77 -14.52 1.39 -3.82
N LYS A 78 -13.50 0.82 -4.45
CA LYS A 78 -13.17 1.01 -5.86
C LYS A 78 -13.27 -0.33 -6.60
N SER A 79 -14.22 -0.45 -7.52
CA SER A 79 -14.49 -1.69 -8.24
C SER A 79 -13.79 -1.73 -9.59
N PHE A 80 -12.85 -2.67 -9.75
CA PHE A 80 -12.26 -2.99 -11.05
C PHE A 80 -13.19 -3.92 -11.81
N ILE A 81 -13.49 -3.59 -13.06
CA ILE A 81 -14.30 -4.46 -13.91
C ILE A 81 -13.37 -5.41 -14.65
N VAL A 82 -13.45 -6.70 -14.36
CA VAL A 82 -12.73 -7.75 -15.10
C VAL A 82 -13.56 -8.13 -16.33
N LYS A 83 -12.92 -8.05 -17.51
CA LYS A 83 -13.56 -8.27 -18.81
C LYS A 83 -12.75 -9.25 -19.65
N ASP A 84 -13.41 -9.76 -20.70
CA ASP A 84 -12.82 -10.65 -21.70
C ASP A 84 -12.08 -11.89 -21.16
N LEU A 85 -12.42 -12.31 -19.93
CA LEU A 85 -11.84 -13.50 -19.32
C LEU A 85 -12.26 -14.73 -20.12
N SER A 86 -11.33 -15.28 -20.89
CA SER A 86 -11.57 -16.40 -21.81
C SER A 86 -10.38 -17.33 -21.85
N PHE A 87 -10.62 -18.62 -22.07
CA PHE A 87 -9.58 -19.65 -22.14
C PHE A 87 -10.10 -20.90 -22.85
N ILE A 88 -9.20 -21.78 -23.23
CA ILE A 88 -9.52 -23.08 -23.82
C ILE A 88 -9.19 -24.17 -22.80
N THR A 89 -10.07 -25.16 -22.70
CA THR A 89 -9.89 -26.38 -21.90
C THR A 89 -9.98 -27.61 -22.79
N SER A 90 -9.73 -28.80 -22.23
CA SER A 90 -10.02 -30.09 -22.89
C SER A 90 -11.47 -30.19 -23.40
N ARG A 91 -12.41 -29.47 -22.76
CA ARG A 91 -13.84 -29.43 -23.09
C ARG A 91 -14.21 -28.31 -24.07
N GLY A 92 -13.22 -27.62 -24.62
CA GLY A 92 -13.40 -26.51 -25.55
C GLY A 92 -13.25 -25.13 -24.91
N TYR A 93 -13.64 -24.12 -25.69
CA TYR A 93 -13.54 -22.70 -25.35
C TYR A 93 -14.53 -22.31 -24.25
N LYS A 94 -14.07 -21.48 -23.30
CA LYS A 94 -14.89 -20.87 -22.26
C LYS A 94 -14.66 -19.37 -22.23
N LYS A 95 -15.74 -18.61 -22.07
CA LYS A 95 -15.74 -17.17 -21.75
C LYS A 95 -16.55 -16.98 -20.48
N LEU A 96 -15.99 -16.27 -19.51
CA LEU A 96 -16.71 -15.91 -18.29
C LEU A 96 -17.43 -14.57 -18.50
N PRO A 97 -18.55 -14.34 -17.78
CA PRO A 97 -19.17 -13.03 -17.74
C PRO A 97 -18.21 -12.00 -17.13
N GLU A 98 -18.48 -10.72 -17.38
CA GLU A 98 -17.80 -9.63 -16.70
C GLU A 98 -18.22 -9.61 -15.22
N PHE A 99 -17.29 -9.23 -14.34
CA PHE A 99 -17.56 -9.12 -12.91
C PHE A 99 -16.62 -8.11 -12.27
N ASP A 100 -17.05 -7.60 -11.11
CA ASP A 100 -16.32 -6.60 -10.36
C ASP A 100 -15.41 -7.24 -9.31
N ILE A 101 -14.26 -6.62 -9.08
CA ILE A 101 -13.39 -6.89 -7.93
C ILE A 101 -13.13 -5.59 -7.17
N SER A 102 -13.49 -5.59 -5.89
CA SER A 102 -13.41 -4.41 -5.04
C SER A 102 -12.06 -4.26 -4.34
N LEU A 103 -11.51 -3.06 -4.40
CA LEU A 103 -10.38 -2.58 -3.62
C LEU A 103 -10.88 -1.50 -2.65
N ASN A 104 -10.62 -1.65 -1.35
CA ASN A 104 -10.95 -0.61 -0.38
C ASN A 104 -9.84 0.43 -0.30
N VAL A 105 -10.16 1.68 -0.59
CA VAL A 105 -9.23 2.80 -0.41
C VAL A 105 -9.55 3.50 0.90
N ASN A 106 -8.67 3.32 1.89
CA ASN A 106 -8.81 3.92 3.19
C ASN A 106 -8.17 5.32 3.20
N ASP A 107 -8.79 6.21 3.98
CA ASP A 107 -8.12 7.45 4.38
C ASP A 107 -6.98 7.13 5.37
N ILE A 108 -6.00 8.01 5.47
CA ILE A 108 -4.98 7.97 6.51
C ILE A 108 -5.63 8.20 7.89
N SER A 109 -6.74 8.96 7.95
CA SER A 109 -7.45 9.31 9.19
C SER A 109 -8.29 8.19 9.82
N SER A 110 -8.62 7.12 9.07
CA SER A 110 -9.50 6.05 9.57
C SER A 110 -8.80 5.01 10.46
N PHE A 111 -7.48 5.11 10.64
CA PHE A 111 -6.71 4.21 11.52
C PHE A 111 -6.51 4.75 12.95
N THR A 112 -6.79 6.03 13.23
CA THR A 112 -6.57 6.65 14.55
C THR A 112 -7.76 6.55 15.52
N SER A 113 -8.89 5.97 15.10
CA SER A 113 -10.10 5.88 15.93
C SER A 113 -10.60 4.44 16.08
N ASN A 114 -9.79 3.51 16.60
CA ASN A 114 -10.29 2.28 17.24
C ASN A 114 -9.22 1.52 18.03
N LYS A 115 -9.11 1.79 19.35
CA LYS A 115 -9.04 0.78 20.44
C LYS A 115 -8.77 1.46 21.79
N LYS A 116 -9.82 2.05 22.37
CA LYS A 116 -10.04 1.98 23.83
C LYS A 116 -11.21 1.01 24.06
N LEU A 117 -10.92 -0.27 24.32
CA LEU A 117 -11.51 -1.07 25.42
C LEU A 117 -10.97 -2.52 25.40
N ASN A 118 -10.20 -2.83 26.44
CA ASN A 118 -10.14 -4.04 27.26
C ASN A 118 -10.34 -5.45 26.67
N ASN A 119 -9.32 -6.26 27.00
CA ASN A 119 -9.33 -7.65 27.50
C ASN A 119 -9.09 -8.81 26.52
N PRO A 120 -8.50 -9.93 27.00
CA PRO A 120 -7.22 -10.40 26.49
C PRO A 120 -7.34 -11.79 25.86
N LYS A 121 -6.83 -11.94 24.63
CA LYS A 121 -6.46 -13.26 24.10
C LYS A 121 -5.21 -13.12 23.24
N ILE A 122 -4.11 -13.44 23.90
CA ILE A 122 -2.72 -13.42 23.47
C ILE A 122 -2.51 -14.52 22.41
N ALA A 123 -1.88 -14.16 21.28
CA ALA A 123 -0.75 -14.88 20.64
C ALA A 123 -0.57 -14.64 19.12
N VAL A 124 -1.39 -13.81 18.44
CA VAL A 124 -1.28 -13.63 16.97
C VAL A 124 -0.96 -12.17 16.54
N GLU A 125 -1.06 -11.19 17.44
CA GLU A 125 -0.98 -9.75 17.10
C GLU A 125 0.46 -9.17 17.07
N GLN A 126 1.50 -9.90 17.48
CA GLN A 126 2.84 -9.32 17.65
C GLN A 126 3.64 -9.14 16.34
N ASP A 127 3.38 -9.96 15.30
CA ASP A 127 4.11 -9.87 14.02
C ASP A 127 3.50 -8.83 13.06
N VAL A 128 2.18 -8.63 13.12
CA VAL A 128 1.46 -7.66 12.28
C VAL A 128 1.71 -6.23 12.77
N GLN A 129 1.74 -6.01 14.09
CA GLN A 129 2.03 -4.71 14.69
C GLN A 129 3.45 -4.21 14.35
N SER A 130 4.44 -5.11 14.32
CA SER A 130 5.83 -4.80 13.95
C SER A 130 5.98 -4.38 12.49
N GLY A 131 5.19 -4.98 11.58
CA GLY A 131 5.21 -4.64 10.16
C GLY A 131 4.58 -3.28 9.85
N ILE A 132 3.47 -2.97 10.53
CA ILE A 132 2.72 -1.71 10.35
C ILE A 132 3.52 -0.51 10.89
N GLU A 133 4.12 -0.63 12.08
CA GLU A 133 4.98 0.42 12.63
C GLU A 133 6.19 0.70 11.74
N LYS A 134 6.78 -0.33 11.15
CA LYS A 134 7.90 -0.18 10.21
C LYS A 134 7.50 0.56 8.94
N ASP A 135 6.32 0.28 8.38
CA ASP A 135 5.85 0.96 7.16
C ASP A 135 5.53 2.44 7.42
N LEU A 136 4.87 2.76 8.55
CA LEU A 136 4.58 4.14 8.95
C LEU A 136 5.85 4.96 9.15
N ILE A 137 6.83 4.41 9.87
CA ILE A 137 8.13 5.04 10.10
C ILE A 137 8.86 5.26 8.77
N GLN A 138 8.80 4.29 7.86
CA GLN A 138 9.44 4.39 6.56
C GLN A 138 8.78 5.43 5.65
N ARG A 139 7.46 5.55 5.68
CA ARG A 139 6.70 6.59 4.95
C ARG A 139 7.02 7.98 5.51
N PHE A 140 7.09 8.11 6.83
CA PHE A 140 7.45 9.36 7.47
C PHE A 140 8.88 9.78 7.14
N PHE A 141 9.82 8.83 7.21
CA PHE A 141 11.19 9.02 6.78
C PHE A 141 11.28 9.53 5.34
N ASN A 142 10.54 8.91 4.43
CA ASN A 142 10.52 9.30 3.01
C ASN A 142 9.93 10.70 2.81
N GLY A 143 8.89 11.06 3.57
CA GLY A 143 8.28 12.40 3.56
C GLY A 143 9.28 13.48 3.98
N ILE A 144 9.95 13.30 5.12
CA ILE A 144 10.97 14.24 5.61
C ILE A 144 12.14 14.30 4.63
N SER A 145 12.61 13.16 4.14
CA SER A 145 13.76 13.09 3.23
C SER A 145 13.50 13.79 1.88
N ARG A 146 12.24 13.90 1.44
CA ARG A 146 11.89 14.63 0.21
C ARG A 146 11.55 16.09 0.47
N GLY A 147 10.90 16.39 1.59
CA GLY A 147 10.38 17.72 1.92
C GLY A 147 11.40 18.69 2.51
N PHE A 148 12.42 18.18 3.21
CA PHE A 148 13.34 19.00 4.02
C PHE A 148 14.77 18.92 3.51
N ASN A 149 15.50 20.03 3.44
CA ASN A 149 16.96 20.03 3.30
C ASN A 149 17.67 19.95 4.67
N LEU A 150 19.01 19.95 4.70
CA LEU A 150 19.77 19.80 5.95
C LEU A 150 19.56 20.96 6.93
N ASP A 151 19.42 22.19 6.43
CA ASP A 151 19.21 23.36 7.28
C ASP A 151 17.76 23.41 7.79
N GLU A 152 16.78 23.07 6.96
CA GLU A 152 15.39 22.91 7.41
C GLU A 152 15.26 21.78 8.45
N LEU A 153 16.07 20.73 8.34
CA LEU A 153 16.13 19.65 9.34
C LEU A 153 16.71 20.14 10.67
N ARG A 154 17.72 21.02 10.65
CA ARG A 154 18.22 21.68 11.87
C ARG A 154 17.16 22.55 12.51
N THR A 155 16.43 23.34 11.71
CA THR A 155 15.32 24.16 12.20
C THR A 155 14.22 23.29 12.81
N LEU A 156 13.90 22.15 12.19
CA LEU A 156 12.93 21.20 12.75
C LEU A 156 13.38 20.63 14.10
N CYS A 157 14.67 20.23 14.22
CA CYS A 157 15.23 19.76 15.48
C CYS A 157 15.16 20.83 16.57
N PHE A 158 15.51 22.08 16.22
CA PHE A 158 15.43 23.22 17.13
C PHE A 158 14.00 23.46 17.63
N SER A 159 13.00 23.46 16.75
CA SER A 159 11.59 23.61 17.12
C SER A 159 11.07 22.50 18.04
N LEU A 160 11.67 21.30 17.97
CA LEU A 160 11.35 20.16 18.82
C LEU A 160 12.17 20.09 20.11
N GLY A 161 13.09 21.04 20.32
CA GLY A 161 14.03 21.02 21.44
C GLY A 161 15.03 19.85 21.38
N VAL A 162 15.32 19.36 20.17
CA VAL A 162 16.31 18.30 19.92
C VAL A 162 17.59 18.93 19.43
N ASP A 163 18.72 18.58 20.06
CA ASP A 163 20.02 19.01 19.56
C ASP A 163 20.37 18.22 18.29
N TYR A 164 20.58 18.94 17.19
CA TYR A 164 20.91 18.34 15.91
C TYR A 164 22.29 17.65 15.92
N ASP A 165 23.23 18.18 16.70
CA ASP A 165 24.59 17.66 16.76
C ASP A 165 24.66 16.36 17.59
N ASP A 166 23.72 16.16 18.52
CA ASP A 166 23.55 14.91 19.29
C ASP A 166 22.97 13.75 18.46
N LEU A 167 22.37 14.04 17.29
CA LEU A 167 21.83 13.00 16.41
C LEU A 167 22.97 12.20 15.75
N VAL A 168 23.09 10.93 16.10
CA VAL A 168 24.03 10.00 15.47
C VAL A 168 23.65 9.74 14.00
N GLY A 169 24.63 9.73 13.11
CA GLY A 169 24.44 9.40 11.70
C GLY A 169 24.92 10.50 10.76
N GLU A 170 25.59 10.09 9.68
CA GLU A 170 26.13 10.99 8.68
C GLU A 170 25.12 11.27 7.57
N GLY A 171 25.13 12.52 7.10
CA GLY A 171 24.27 12.98 6.02
C GLY A 171 22.79 13.08 6.42
N LYS A 172 22.00 13.61 5.48
CA LYS A 172 20.58 13.91 5.68
C LYS A 172 19.76 12.68 6.08
N SER A 173 19.98 11.56 5.39
CA SER A 173 19.26 10.30 5.67
C SER A 173 19.61 9.72 7.03
N GLY A 174 20.87 9.82 7.48
CA GLY A 174 21.27 9.38 8.82
C GLY A 174 20.58 10.21 9.91
N LYS A 175 20.66 11.54 9.79
CA LYS A 175 20.06 12.48 10.73
C LYS A 175 18.54 12.36 10.84
N ILE A 176 17.84 12.16 9.72
CA ILE A 176 16.37 11.95 9.72
C ILE A 176 16.01 10.66 10.46
N ARG A 177 16.75 9.58 10.21
CA ARG A 177 16.48 8.29 10.87
C ARG A 177 16.65 8.42 12.38
N GLU A 178 17.74 9.02 12.83
CA GLU A 178 17.99 9.18 14.25
C GLU A 178 17.00 10.14 14.92
N LEU A 179 16.58 11.21 14.24
CA LEU A 179 15.53 12.11 14.73
C LEU A 179 14.22 11.35 14.97
N ILE A 180 13.79 10.52 14.02
CA ILE A 180 12.57 9.72 14.16
C ILE A 180 12.69 8.73 15.33
N LEU A 181 13.82 8.03 15.45
CA LEU A 181 14.07 7.10 16.56
C LEU A 181 14.15 7.82 17.91
N TYR A 182 14.74 9.01 17.95
CA TYR A 182 14.79 9.85 19.14
C TYR A 182 13.37 10.23 19.59
N CYS A 183 12.56 10.76 18.68
CA CYS A 183 11.17 11.11 18.95
C CYS A 183 10.32 9.89 19.33
N GLN A 184 10.59 8.71 18.73
CA GLN A 184 9.92 7.46 19.10
C GLN A 184 10.24 7.05 20.55
N ARG A 185 11.52 7.05 20.93
CA ARG A 185 11.95 6.72 22.32
C ARG A 185 11.37 7.67 23.37
N LYS A 186 11.05 8.91 22.98
CA LYS A 186 10.52 9.95 23.85
C LYS A 186 8.99 10.11 23.77
N ASN A 187 8.29 9.30 22.96
CA ASN A 187 6.86 9.45 22.65
C ASN A 187 6.49 10.84 22.10
N MET A 188 7.41 11.48 21.37
CA MET A 188 7.26 12.81 20.75
C MET A 188 7.03 12.73 19.23
N LEU A 189 6.68 11.55 18.71
CA LEU A 189 6.42 11.37 17.27
C LEU A 189 5.25 12.25 16.80
N GLY A 190 4.19 12.38 17.60
CA GLY A 190 3.06 13.26 17.29
C GLY A 190 3.48 14.73 17.17
N ASP A 191 4.38 15.20 18.04
CA ASP A 191 4.91 16.57 17.99
C ASP A 191 5.75 16.79 16.73
N LEU A 192 6.59 15.82 16.37
CA LEU A 192 7.38 15.85 15.14
C LEU A 192 6.48 15.88 13.89
N VAL A 193 5.39 15.11 13.85
CA VAL A 193 4.39 15.15 12.78
C VAL A 193 3.69 16.51 12.72
N ASN A 194 3.26 17.04 13.86
CA ASN A 194 2.59 18.33 13.95
C ASN A 194 3.49 19.46 13.44
N GLN A 195 4.77 19.45 13.83
CA GLN A 195 5.75 20.43 13.34
C GLN A 195 6.00 20.30 11.84
N CYS A 196 6.14 19.07 11.32
CA CYS A 196 6.25 18.84 9.88
C CYS A 196 5.02 19.35 9.12
N SER A 197 3.81 19.12 9.66
CA SER A 197 2.54 19.60 9.08
C SER A 197 2.42 21.12 9.08
N GLN A 198 2.88 21.79 10.13
CA GLN A 198 2.90 23.26 10.18
C GLN A 198 3.89 23.86 9.19
N MET A 199 5.09 23.28 9.07
CA MET A 199 6.11 23.78 8.14
C MET A 199 5.76 23.50 6.68
N ARG A 200 5.02 22.41 6.41
CA ARG A 200 4.61 21.98 5.08
C ARG A 200 3.16 21.48 5.10
N PRO A 201 2.17 22.40 5.14
CA PRO A 201 0.75 22.04 5.19
C PRO A 201 0.25 21.38 3.90
N HIS A 202 0.97 21.55 2.79
CA HIS A 202 0.69 20.91 1.51
C HIS A 202 1.28 19.51 1.37
N SER A 203 2.00 19.02 2.37
CA SER A 203 2.58 17.67 2.38
C SER A 203 1.72 16.73 3.22
N LEU A 204 1.48 15.53 2.72
CA LEU A 204 0.72 14.49 3.42
C LEU A 204 1.62 13.81 4.45
N TRP A 205 1.50 14.25 5.70
CA TRP A 205 2.19 13.65 6.84
C TRP A 205 1.37 12.52 7.45
N PRO A 206 1.95 11.33 7.68
CA PRO A 206 1.28 10.27 8.41
C PRO A 206 0.95 10.77 9.82
N GLN A 207 -0.30 10.64 10.24
CA GLN A 207 -0.71 10.88 11.62
C GLN A 207 -0.25 9.67 12.45
N ILE A 208 0.52 9.92 13.51
CA ILE A 208 1.11 8.91 14.40
C ILE A 208 0.43 8.99 15.77
#